data_AF-A0A9X9XEB0-F1
#
_entry.id   AF-A0A9X9XEB0-F1
#
_cell.length_a   1.000
_cell.length_b   1.000
_cell.length_c   1.000
_cell.angle_alpha   90.00
_cell.angle_beta   90.00
_cell.angle_gamma   90.00
#
_symmetry.space_group_name_H-M   'P 1'
#
loop_
_entity.id
_entity.type
_entity.pdbx_description
1 polymer ?
#
loop_
_entity_poly.entity_id
_entity_poly.type
_entity_poly.pdbx_seq_one_letter_code
_entity_poly.pdbx_strand_id
1 'polypeptide(L)'
;MDPPVAQRLTGGRLHLSHGPIDVVLRAWGAPEPVRAAEEAAIALFPSILPGLVAELVELRRPMSDRPRVAHPVARRMVAACAPFAAVFVTPMAAVAGAVADALLAAMWAAAPLDRAYVNDGGDIALRVRAGESLAVGLAADPARLALDAALRVAAESGIGGIATSGRHGRSFSLGIADAVTVLARDAATADVAATLIANAVDLDSPAVRRAPAVSLDPDSDLGGRLVTVGLGPLTDGQVAAALAAGLVRAEAYRAEGLILGAALRLGSDVRATGLAALPAP
;
A
#
# COMPACT_ATOMS: atom_id res chain seq x y z
N MET A 1 -13.93 19.87 8.43
CA MET A 1 -13.22 19.18 7.33
C MET A 1 -13.67 19.82 6.04
N ASP A 2 -12.74 20.10 5.15
CA ASP A 2 -13.06 20.56 3.81
C ASP A 2 -13.89 19.51 3.07
N PRO A 3 -14.80 19.92 2.17
CA PRO A 3 -15.60 18.98 1.41
C PRO A 3 -14.73 18.11 0.49
N PRO A 4 -15.16 16.89 0.15
CA PRO A 4 -14.47 16.07 -0.83
C PRO A 4 -14.43 16.76 -2.20
N VAL A 5 -13.29 16.65 -2.88
CA VAL A 5 -13.05 17.20 -4.22
C VAL A 5 -13.02 16.06 -5.23
N ALA A 6 -13.60 16.30 -6.41
CA ALA A 6 -13.48 15.42 -7.57
C ALA A 6 -13.06 16.23 -8.80
N GLN A 7 -11.97 15.85 -9.45
CA GLN A 7 -11.40 16.57 -10.58
C GLN A 7 -10.96 15.62 -11.69
N ARG A 8 -11.38 15.87 -12.93
CA ARG A 8 -10.83 15.17 -14.09
C ARG A 8 -9.42 15.67 -14.41
N LEU A 9 -8.50 14.72 -14.59
CA LEU A 9 -7.13 14.97 -15.01
C LEU A 9 -6.92 14.58 -16.48
N THR A 10 -5.78 14.99 -17.04
CA THR A 10 -5.34 14.55 -18.37
C THR A 10 -5.15 13.04 -18.43
N GLY A 11 -5.35 12.48 -19.64
CA GLY A 11 -5.19 11.04 -19.89
C GLY A 11 -6.35 10.17 -19.41
N GLY A 12 -7.53 10.76 -19.18
CA GLY A 12 -8.74 10.03 -18.76
C GLY A 12 -8.66 9.55 -17.31
N ARG A 13 -7.92 10.26 -16.45
CA ARG A 13 -7.79 9.96 -15.03
C ARG A 13 -8.76 10.83 -14.24
N LEU A 14 -9.22 10.33 -13.10
CA LEU A 14 -10.01 11.06 -12.13
C LEU A 14 -9.21 11.16 -10.83
N HIS A 15 -9.21 12.35 -10.24
CA HIS A 15 -8.62 12.63 -8.93
C HIS A 15 -9.73 12.88 -7.93
N LEU A 16 -9.65 12.24 -6.77
CA LEU A 16 -10.55 12.39 -5.64
C LEU A 16 -9.72 12.71 -4.40
N SER A 17 -10.06 13.75 -3.65
CA SER A 17 -9.37 14.07 -2.40
C SER A 17 -10.31 14.49 -1.27
N HIS A 18 -10.02 14.03 -0.06
CA HIS A 18 -10.77 14.41 1.15
C HIS A 18 -9.85 14.22 2.36
N GLY A 19 -9.43 15.34 2.97
CA GLY A 19 -8.45 15.31 4.05
C GLY A 19 -7.13 14.64 3.59
N PRO A 20 -6.64 13.60 4.30
CA PRO A 20 -5.39 12.94 3.93
C PRO A 20 -5.53 11.92 2.78
N ILE A 21 -6.77 11.57 2.39
CA ILE A 21 -7.04 10.59 1.33
C ILE A 21 -6.91 11.29 -0.03
N ASP A 22 -6.03 10.78 -0.89
CA ASP A 22 -5.65 11.42 -2.15
C ASP A 22 -5.52 10.38 -3.27
N VAL A 23 -6.62 10.19 -3.98
CA VAL A 23 -6.82 9.07 -4.90
C VAL A 23 -6.74 9.52 -6.35
N VAL A 24 -5.95 8.80 -7.15
CA VAL A 24 -6.01 8.86 -8.62
C VAL A 24 -6.50 7.52 -9.16
N LEU A 25 -7.57 7.56 -9.96
CA LEU A 25 -8.16 6.37 -10.58
C LEU A 25 -8.30 6.50 -12.09
N ARG A 26 -8.41 5.36 -12.76
CA ARG A 26 -8.73 5.27 -14.19
C ARG A 26 -9.38 3.94 -14.51
N ALA A 27 -10.32 3.95 -15.44
CA ALA A 27 -10.92 2.77 -16.02
C ALA A 27 -10.82 2.79 -17.56
N TRP A 28 -10.89 1.61 -18.15
CA TRP A 28 -10.95 1.37 -19.59
C TRP A 28 -12.14 0.48 -19.92
N GLY A 29 -12.76 0.73 -21.07
CA GLY A 29 -13.98 0.08 -21.51
C GLY A 29 -14.77 1.00 -22.45
N ALA A 30 -16.01 0.61 -22.74
CA ALA A 30 -16.93 1.48 -23.45
C ALA A 30 -17.17 2.78 -22.66
N PRO A 31 -17.35 3.95 -23.33
CA PRO A 31 -17.42 5.25 -22.64
C PRO A 31 -18.52 5.36 -21.58
N GLU A 32 -19.69 4.75 -21.82
CA GLU A 32 -20.82 4.81 -20.91
C GLU A 32 -20.59 3.99 -19.62
N PRO A 33 -20.16 2.71 -19.69
CA PRO A 33 -19.70 1.94 -18.53
C PRO A 33 -18.59 2.61 -17.73
N VAL A 34 -17.58 3.20 -18.39
CA VAL A 34 -16.49 3.91 -17.71
C VAL A 34 -17.03 5.09 -16.90
N ARG A 35 -17.94 5.88 -17.48
CA ARG A 35 -18.57 7.01 -16.78
C ARG A 35 -19.39 6.54 -15.58
N ALA A 36 -20.19 5.48 -15.73
CA ALA A 36 -20.98 4.92 -14.63
C ALA A 36 -20.09 4.40 -13.48
N ALA A 37 -18.95 3.79 -13.80
CA ALA A 37 -17.98 3.36 -12.80
C ALA A 37 -17.34 4.53 -12.05
N GLU A 38 -16.93 5.59 -12.75
CA GLU A 38 -16.41 6.82 -12.13
C GLU A 38 -17.45 7.50 -11.23
N GLU A 39 -18.71 7.58 -11.68
CA GLU A 39 -19.83 8.12 -10.88
C GLU A 39 -20.04 7.31 -9.59
N ALA A 40 -19.92 5.98 -9.64
CA ALA A 40 -20.00 5.14 -8.45
C ALA A 40 -18.85 5.39 -7.44
N ALA A 41 -17.62 5.60 -7.93
CA ALA A 41 -16.50 5.99 -7.06
C ALA A 41 -16.74 7.35 -6.41
N ILE A 42 -17.16 8.35 -7.20
CA ILE A 42 -17.49 9.70 -6.71
C ILE A 42 -18.61 9.65 -5.66
N ALA A 43 -19.63 8.82 -5.86
CA ALA A 43 -20.74 8.68 -4.92
C ALA A 43 -20.32 8.04 -3.58
N LEU A 44 -19.43 7.04 -3.61
CA LEU A 44 -18.94 6.36 -2.40
C LEU A 44 -17.97 7.23 -1.59
N PHE A 45 -17.08 7.96 -2.28
CA PHE A 45 -15.91 8.61 -1.69
C PHE A 45 -16.19 9.54 -0.49
N PRO A 46 -17.23 10.41 -0.49
CA PRO A 46 -17.54 11.29 0.63
C PRO A 46 -17.78 10.57 1.97
N SER A 47 -18.23 9.32 1.94
CA SER A 47 -18.56 8.55 3.14
C SER A 47 -17.34 7.94 3.84
N ILE A 48 -16.22 7.80 3.14
CA ILE A 48 -15.05 7.03 3.61
C ILE A 48 -14.40 7.70 4.81
N LEU A 49 -13.92 8.94 4.67
CA LEU A 49 -13.18 9.62 5.74
C LEU A 49 -14.02 9.80 7.02
N PRO A 50 -15.29 10.28 6.97
CA PRO A 50 -16.11 10.39 8.17
C PRO A 50 -16.35 9.02 8.84
N GLY A 51 -16.56 7.97 8.05
CA GLY A 51 -16.74 6.60 8.56
C GLY A 51 -15.49 6.07 9.26
N LEU A 52 -14.30 6.31 8.72
CA LEU A 52 -13.04 5.92 9.35
C LEU A 52 -12.74 6.75 10.60
N VAL A 53 -12.99 8.06 10.57
CA VAL A 53 -12.81 8.95 11.74
C VAL A 53 -13.72 8.52 12.89
N ALA A 54 -14.96 8.13 12.61
CA ALA A 54 -15.90 7.64 13.63
C ALA A 54 -15.42 6.38 14.35
N GLU A 55 -14.57 5.56 13.69
CA GLU A 55 -14.04 4.31 14.23
C GLU A 55 -12.54 4.39 14.56
N LEU A 56 -11.95 5.60 14.54
CA LEU A 56 -10.51 5.79 14.63
C LEU A 56 -9.89 5.21 15.91
N VAL A 57 -10.61 5.30 17.03
CA VAL A 57 -10.17 4.70 18.31
C VAL A 57 -9.96 3.20 18.17
N GLU A 58 -10.89 2.49 17.52
CA GLU A 58 -10.77 1.04 17.28
C GLU A 58 -9.70 0.74 16.23
N LEU A 59 -9.60 1.55 15.18
CA LEU A 59 -8.61 1.38 14.11
C LEU A 59 -7.16 1.57 14.56
N ARG A 60 -6.93 2.33 15.65
CA ARG A 60 -5.61 2.49 16.26
C ARG A 60 -5.26 1.38 17.26
N ARG A 61 -6.19 0.46 17.57
CA ARG A 61 -5.90 -0.62 18.51
C ARG A 61 -5.03 -1.68 17.84
N PRO A 62 -4.09 -2.30 18.60
CA PRO A 62 -3.35 -3.45 18.11
C PRO A 62 -4.30 -4.58 17.73
N MET A 63 -3.98 -5.34 16.68
CA MET A 63 -4.79 -6.49 16.27
C MET A 63 -4.93 -7.56 17.36
N SER A 64 -3.98 -7.63 18.32
CA SER A 64 -4.07 -8.47 19.52
C SER A 64 -5.31 -8.19 20.36
N ASP A 65 -5.81 -6.96 20.32
CA ASP A 65 -6.96 -6.49 21.10
C ASP A 65 -8.30 -6.75 20.39
N ARG A 66 -8.26 -7.30 19.17
CA ARG A 66 -9.42 -7.67 18.35
C ARG A 66 -10.36 -6.48 18.12
N PRO A 67 -9.91 -5.43 17.41
CA PRO A 67 -10.71 -4.23 17.17
C PRO A 67 -12.04 -4.55 16.47
N ARG A 68 -13.10 -3.84 16.87
CA ARG A 68 -14.46 -4.06 16.38
C ARG A 68 -14.94 -2.86 15.59
N VAL A 69 -15.24 -3.09 14.32
CA VAL A 69 -15.57 -2.05 13.35
C VAL A 69 -16.81 -2.40 12.54
N ALA A 70 -17.60 -1.40 12.18
CA ALA A 70 -18.82 -1.55 11.39
C ALA A 70 -18.63 -1.00 9.97
N HIS A 71 -17.85 0.06 9.80
CA HIS A 71 -17.66 0.70 8.50
C HIS A 71 -17.04 -0.29 7.47
N PRO A 72 -17.56 -0.39 6.23
CA PRO A 72 -17.07 -1.37 5.26
C PRO A 72 -15.58 -1.27 4.94
N VAL A 73 -15.02 -0.05 4.89
CA VAL A 73 -13.57 0.16 4.68
C VAL A 73 -12.78 -0.27 5.91
N ALA A 74 -13.25 0.07 7.11
CA ALA A 74 -12.61 -0.36 8.36
C ALA A 74 -12.58 -1.89 8.50
N ARG A 75 -13.65 -2.57 8.09
CA ARG A 75 -13.71 -4.04 8.04
C ARG A 75 -12.66 -4.63 7.09
N ARG A 76 -12.42 -4.00 5.93
CA ARG A 76 -11.35 -4.41 5.01
C ARG A 76 -9.98 -4.25 5.68
N MET A 77 -9.74 -3.14 6.37
CA MET A 77 -8.49 -2.90 7.10
C MET A 77 -8.22 -3.98 8.16
N VAL A 78 -9.21 -4.27 9.01
CA VAL A 78 -9.12 -5.33 10.03
C VAL A 78 -8.89 -6.70 9.39
N ALA A 79 -9.60 -7.01 8.31
CA ALA A 79 -9.44 -8.29 7.60
C ALA A 79 -8.04 -8.43 6.98
N ALA A 80 -7.50 -7.37 6.38
CA ALA A 80 -6.16 -7.36 5.80
C ALA A 80 -5.06 -7.53 6.86
N CYS A 81 -5.22 -6.93 8.05
CA CYS A 81 -4.24 -7.07 9.14
C CYS A 81 -4.33 -8.42 9.88
N ALA A 82 -5.47 -9.11 9.83
CA ALA A 82 -5.69 -10.32 10.64
C ALA A 82 -4.67 -11.45 10.43
N PRO A 83 -4.23 -11.77 9.19
CA PRO A 83 -3.20 -12.78 8.97
C PRO A 83 -1.83 -12.41 9.54
N PHE A 84 -1.56 -11.12 9.76
CA PHE A 84 -0.28 -10.60 10.23
C PHE A 84 -0.23 -10.37 11.75
N ALA A 85 -1.29 -10.73 12.48
CA ALA A 85 -1.45 -10.42 13.91
C ALA A 85 -0.44 -11.12 14.85
N ALA A 86 0.44 -11.99 14.32
CA ALA A 86 1.56 -12.56 15.06
C ALA A 86 2.64 -11.52 15.43
N VAL A 87 2.68 -10.39 14.72
CA VAL A 87 3.48 -9.23 15.08
C VAL A 87 2.59 -8.04 15.40
N PHE A 88 3.15 -7.00 16.03
CA PHE A 88 2.40 -5.77 16.24
C PHE A 88 2.02 -5.14 14.90
N VAL A 89 0.72 -4.91 14.73
CA VAL A 89 0.13 -4.18 13.63
C VAL A 89 -1.23 -3.65 14.11
N THR A 90 -1.63 -2.50 13.59
CA THR A 90 -2.96 -1.93 13.77
C THR A 90 -3.67 -1.93 12.42
N PRO A 91 -5.01 -1.83 12.38
CA PRO A 91 -5.74 -1.58 11.14
C PRO A 91 -5.21 -0.36 10.34
N MET A 92 -4.57 0.62 10.98
CA MET A 92 -4.02 1.80 10.30
C MET A 92 -2.96 1.45 9.23
N ALA A 93 -2.33 0.27 9.30
CA ALA A 93 -1.37 -0.19 8.30
C ALA A 93 -2.00 -0.62 6.95
N ALA A 94 -3.33 -0.54 6.81
CA ALA A 94 -4.06 -0.96 5.62
C ALA A 94 -4.94 0.15 5.03
N VAL A 95 -4.87 1.39 5.54
CA VAL A 95 -5.87 2.44 5.23
C VAL A 95 -5.92 2.71 3.73
N ALA A 96 -4.80 3.05 3.12
CA ALA A 96 -4.74 3.48 1.72
C ALA A 96 -5.11 2.32 0.78
N GLY A 97 -4.57 1.13 1.05
CA GLY A 97 -4.95 -0.08 0.31
C GLY A 97 -6.45 -0.40 0.43
N ALA A 98 -7.03 -0.32 1.62
CA ALA A 98 -8.46 -0.60 1.84
C ALA A 98 -9.38 0.44 1.19
N VAL A 99 -8.97 1.72 1.14
CA VAL A 99 -9.67 2.77 0.41
C VAL A 99 -9.63 2.49 -1.09
N ALA A 100 -8.46 2.15 -1.63
CA ALA A 100 -8.29 1.82 -3.03
C ALA A 100 -9.16 0.61 -3.45
N ASP A 101 -9.13 -0.47 -2.65
CA ASP A 101 -9.97 -1.65 -2.88
C ASP A 101 -11.47 -1.34 -2.83
N ALA A 102 -11.89 -0.47 -1.90
CA ALA A 102 -13.29 -0.10 -1.76
C ALA A 102 -13.82 0.65 -2.98
N LEU A 103 -13.06 1.63 -3.47
CA LEU A 103 -13.42 2.42 -4.65
C LEU A 103 -13.39 1.55 -5.91
N LEU A 104 -12.36 0.71 -6.09
CA LEU A 104 -12.27 -0.19 -7.22
C LEU A 104 -13.44 -1.18 -7.23
N ALA A 105 -13.82 -1.73 -6.07
CA ALA A 105 -14.97 -2.61 -5.96
C ALA A 105 -16.28 -1.92 -6.35
N ALA A 106 -16.47 -0.65 -5.95
CA ALA A 106 -17.65 0.13 -6.35
C ALA A 106 -17.69 0.38 -7.87
N MET A 107 -16.56 0.79 -8.46
CA MET A 107 -16.42 0.96 -9.91
C MET A 107 -16.75 -0.33 -10.66
N TRP A 108 -16.21 -1.46 -10.22
CA TRP A 108 -16.35 -2.75 -10.89
C TRP A 108 -17.74 -3.36 -10.75
N ALA A 109 -18.44 -3.05 -9.65
CA ALA A 109 -19.82 -3.48 -9.44
C ALA A 109 -20.83 -2.65 -10.27
N ALA A 110 -20.50 -1.38 -10.57
CA ALA A 110 -21.40 -0.47 -11.26
C ALA A 110 -21.51 -0.76 -12.77
N ALA A 111 -20.43 -1.23 -13.42
CA ALA A 111 -20.41 -1.38 -14.87
C ALA A 111 -19.35 -2.39 -15.37
N PRO A 112 -19.53 -2.96 -16.58
CA PRO A 112 -18.52 -3.82 -17.19
C PRO A 112 -17.31 -3.00 -17.65
N LEU A 113 -16.16 -3.21 -16.99
CA LEU A 113 -14.88 -2.62 -17.35
C LEU A 113 -13.94 -3.66 -17.97
N ASP A 114 -13.02 -3.20 -18.82
CA ASP A 114 -11.92 -4.00 -19.38
C ASP A 114 -10.79 -4.12 -18.36
N ARG A 115 -10.42 -2.99 -17.75
CA ARG A 115 -9.42 -2.89 -16.69
C ARG A 115 -9.59 -1.57 -15.95
N ALA A 116 -9.13 -1.51 -14.70
CA ALA A 116 -9.14 -0.29 -13.90
C ALA A 116 -8.07 -0.35 -12.82
N TYR A 117 -7.65 0.83 -12.35
CA TYR A 117 -6.87 0.96 -11.13
C TYR A 117 -7.39 2.13 -10.28
N VAL A 118 -7.11 2.04 -8.98
CA VAL A 118 -7.27 3.11 -7.99
C VAL A 118 -5.97 3.17 -7.19
N ASN A 119 -5.32 4.33 -7.14
CA ASN A 119 -4.06 4.56 -6.42
C ASN A 119 -4.29 5.61 -5.33
N ASP A 120 -4.07 5.24 -4.07
CA ASP A 120 -4.03 6.16 -2.91
C ASP A 120 -2.58 6.23 -2.40
N GLY A 121 -1.85 7.30 -2.74
CA GLY A 121 -0.51 7.58 -2.19
C GLY A 121 0.63 6.58 -2.46
N GLY A 122 0.43 5.53 -3.26
CA GLY A 122 1.38 4.43 -3.45
C GLY A 122 0.76 3.04 -3.34
N ASP A 123 -0.47 2.98 -2.82
CA ASP A 123 -1.25 1.76 -2.64
C ASP A 123 -2.32 1.66 -3.74
N ILE A 124 -2.13 0.68 -4.61
CA ILE A 124 -2.82 0.54 -5.89
C ILE A 124 -3.67 -0.72 -5.87
N ALA A 125 -4.99 -0.54 -5.87
CA ALA A 125 -5.91 -1.59 -6.23
C ALA A 125 -6.04 -1.62 -7.76
N LEU A 126 -5.99 -2.80 -8.36
CA LEU A 126 -6.16 -2.97 -9.80
C LEU A 126 -6.99 -4.19 -10.13
N ARG A 127 -7.69 -4.14 -11.25
CA ARG A 127 -8.41 -5.30 -11.78
C ARG A 127 -8.38 -5.28 -13.30
N VAL A 128 -8.18 -6.47 -13.87
CA VAL A 128 -7.97 -6.67 -15.30
C VAL A 128 -8.86 -7.83 -15.76
N ARG A 129 -9.60 -7.65 -16.85
CA ARG A 129 -10.40 -8.71 -17.48
C ARG A 129 -9.49 -9.66 -18.28
N ALA A 130 -9.92 -10.90 -18.47
CA ALA A 130 -9.20 -11.85 -19.31
C ALA A 130 -8.92 -11.26 -20.72
N GLY A 131 -7.68 -11.42 -21.20
CA GLY A 131 -7.21 -10.84 -22.46
C GLY A 131 -6.68 -9.39 -22.38
N GLU A 132 -6.88 -8.72 -21.26
CA GLU A 132 -6.39 -7.35 -21.02
C GLU A 132 -5.10 -7.34 -20.20
N SER A 133 -4.40 -6.20 -20.17
CA SER A 133 -3.26 -6.01 -19.27
C SER A 133 -3.04 -4.54 -18.89
N LEU A 134 -2.40 -4.32 -17.74
CA LEU A 134 -1.94 -3.02 -17.25
C LEU A 134 -0.42 -3.04 -17.11
N ALA A 135 0.25 -1.96 -17.52
CA ALA A 135 1.64 -1.74 -17.19
C ALA A 135 1.72 -0.92 -15.89
N VAL A 136 2.46 -1.43 -14.90
CA VAL A 136 2.72 -0.77 -13.63
C VAL A 136 4.19 -0.40 -13.59
N GLY A 137 4.48 0.88 -13.41
CA GLY A 137 5.85 1.35 -13.25
C GLY A 137 6.38 1.08 -11.84
N LEU A 138 7.59 0.54 -11.76
CA LEU A 138 8.36 0.45 -10.53
C LEU A 138 9.44 1.54 -10.57
N ALA A 139 9.29 2.56 -9.75
CA ALA A 139 10.31 3.58 -9.56
C ALA A 139 11.13 3.22 -8.32
N ALA A 140 12.40 2.88 -8.50
CA ALA A 140 13.30 2.59 -7.39
C ALA A 140 13.60 3.87 -6.60
N ASP A 141 13.67 5.04 -7.25
CA ASP A 141 13.92 6.34 -6.64
C ASP A 141 12.82 7.37 -6.97
N PRO A 142 11.98 7.79 -6.01
CA PRO A 142 10.96 8.81 -6.23
C PRO A 142 11.51 10.17 -6.73
N ALA A 143 12.80 10.45 -6.46
CA ALA A 143 13.48 11.66 -6.91
C ALA A 143 14.03 11.55 -8.34
N ARG A 144 14.06 10.35 -8.92
CA ARG A 144 14.44 10.11 -10.32
C ARG A 144 13.20 9.69 -11.09
N LEU A 145 12.80 10.49 -12.09
CA LEU A 145 11.68 10.19 -12.98
C LEU A 145 11.96 9.01 -13.95
N ALA A 146 12.96 8.18 -13.68
CA ALA A 146 13.29 7.01 -14.49
C ALA A 146 12.50 5.79 -13.98
N LEU A 147 11.85 5.06 -14.91
CA LEU A 147 11.28 3.75 -14.63
C LEU A 147 12.43 2.73 -14.56
N ASP A 148 12.68 2.16 -13.39
CA ASP A 148 13.70 1.11 -13.24
C ASP A 148 13.19 -0.24 -13.76
N ALA A 149 11.88 -0.45 -13.72
CA ALA A 149 11.20 -1.57 -14.38
C ALA A 149 9.72 -1.25 -14.67
N ALA A 150 9.14 -1.97 -15.61
CA ALA A 150 7.70 -2.01 -15.83
C ALA A 150 7.20 -3.44 -15.64
N LEU A 151 6.17 -3.58 -14.80
CA LEU A 151 5.48 -4.83 -14.55
C LEU A 151 4.22 -4.91 -15.41
N ARG A 152 4.12 -5.91 -16.28
CA ARG A 152 2.88 -6.21 -16.99
C ARG A 152 1.98 -7.09 -16.13
N VAL A 153 0.83 -6.54 -15.72
CA VAL A 153 -0.19 -7.22 -14.93
C VAL A 153 -1.35 -7.63 -15.83
N ALA A 154 -1.49 -8.94 -16.04
CA ALA A 154 -2.62 -9.56 -16.73
C ALA A 154 -3.58 -10.22 -15.72
N ALA A 155 -4.79 -10.58 -16.15
CA ALA A 155 -5.80 -11.19 -15.27
C ALA A 155 -5.30 -12.50 -14.60
N GLU A 156 -4.44 -13.24 -15.30
CA GLU A 156 -3.91 -14.54 -14.89
C GLU A 156 -2.80 -14.40 -13.83
N SER A 157 -2.25 -13.19 -13.64
CA SER A 157 -1.20 -12.95 -12.65
C SER A 157 -1.68 -13.12 -11.20
N GLY A 158 -2.99 -13.04 -10.96
CA GLY A 158 -3.58 -13.05 -9.62
C GLY A 158 -3.30 -11.79 -8.78
N ILE A 159 -2.60 -10.80 -9.35
CA ILE A 159 -2.31 -9.52 -8.71
C ILE A 159 -3.58 -8.65 -8.77
N GLY A 160 -4.05 -8.24 -7.60
CA GLY A 160 -5.12 -7.24 -7.46
C GLY A 160 -4.71 -6.03 -6.61
N GLY A 161 -3.54 -6.10 -5.99
CA GLY A 161 -3.00 -5.03 -5.15
C GLY A 161 -1.49 -4.89 -5.27
N ILE A 162 -1.04 -3.64 -5.23
CA ILE A 162 0.37 -3.27 -5.18
C ILE A 162 0.52 -2.17 -4.15
N ALA A 163 1.48 -2.28 -3.24
CA ALA A 163 1.72 -1.27 -2.21
C ALA A 163 3.20 -0.96 -2.11
N THR A 164 3.54 0.26 -1.70
CA THR A 164 4.92 0.66 -1.47
C THR A 164 5.09 1.38 -0.13
N SER A 165 5.95 0.84 0.73
CA SER A 165 6.26 1.42 2.05
C SER A 165 7.76 1.64 2.23
N GLY A 166 8.18 2.56 3.09
CA GLY A 166 9.59 2.88 3.31
C GLY A 166 9.77 4.18 4.10
N ARG A 167 11.01 4.46 4.54
CA ARG A 167 11.28 5.59 5.44
C ARG A 167 11.06 6.98 4.83
N HIS A 168 10.98 7.08 3.51
CA HIS A 168 10.70 8.34 2.79
C HIS A 168 9.21 8.53 2.48
N GLY A 169 8.36 7.59 2.91
CA GLY A 169 6.91 7.67 2.76
C GLY A 169 6.26 8.68 3.71
N ARG A 170 4.93 8.76 3.64
CA ARG A 170 4.12 9.66 4.48
C ARG A 170 3.92 9.14 5.92
N SER A 171 4.18 7.85 6.14
CA SER A 171 3.96 7.15 7.42
C SER A 171 5.29 6.86 8.12
N PHE A 172 5.27 6.75 9.44
CA PHE A 172 6.46 6.37 10.19
C PHE A 172 6.87 4.92 9.91
N SER A 173 8.16 4.70 9.67
CA SER A 173 8.74 3.36 9.55
C SER A 173 9.56 3.01 10.78
N LEU A 174 9.42 1.77 11.24
CA LEU A 174 10.29 1.19 12.26
C LEU A 174 11.59 0.70 11.62
N GLY A 175 11.60 0.36 10.34
CA GLY A 175 12.80 -0.13 9.65
C GLY A 175 13.61 1.00 9.03
N ILE A 176 14.52 0.63 8.14
CA ILE A 176 15.40 1.54 7.42
C ILE A 176 15.28 1.44 5.90
N ALA A 177 14.42 0.58 5.35
CA ALA A 177 14.23 0.47 3.90
C ALA A 177 13.94 1.83 3.25
N ASP A 178 14.53 2.06 2.07
CA ASP A 178 14.17 3.20 1.23
C ASP A 178 12.77 3.02 0.67
N ALA A 179 12.51 1.82 0.16
CA ALA A 179 11.24 1.39 -0.41
C ALA A 179 11.13 -0.14 -0.36
N VAL A 180 9.91 -0.62 -0.13
CA VAL A 180 9.49 -2.00 -0.28
C VAL A 180 8.19 -2.00 -1.06
N THR A 181 8.21 -2.60 -2.25
CA THR A 181 7.00 -2.80 -3.06
C THR A 181 6.52 -4.23 -2.91
N VAL A 182 5.23 -4.43 -2.64
CA VAL A 182 4.60 -5.75 -2.49
C VAL A 182 3.52 -5.93 -3.54
N LEU A 183 3.41 -7.15 -4.08
CA LEU A 183 2.30 -7.59 -4.93
C LEU A 183 1.43 -8.57 -4.13
N ALA A 184 0.12 -8.34 -4.08
CA ALA A 184 -0.84 -9.23 -3.43
C ALA A 184 -2.16 -9.32 -4.22
N ARG A 185 -3.11 -10.10 -3.70
CA ARG A 185 -4.44 -10.28 -4.33
C ARG A 185 -5.36 -9.07 -4.19
N ASP A 186 -5.06 -8.18 -3.24
CA ASP A 186 -5.79 -6.95 -2.96
C ASP A 186 -4.82 -5.91 -2.36
N ALA A 187 -5.18 -4.63 -2.47
CA ALA A 187 -4.28 -3.53 -2.08
C ALA A 187 -4.14 -3.42 -0.57
N ALA A 188 -5.20 -3.68 0.20
CA ALA A 188 -5.16 -3.64 1.66
C ALA A 188 -4.13 -4.65 2.24
N THR A 189 -4.08 -5.88 1.71
CA THR A 189 -3.09 -6.89 2.12
C THR A 189 -1.69 -6.48 1.69
N ALA A 190 -1.54 -5.92 0.47
CA ALA A 190 -0.25 -5.42 0.01
C ALA A 190 0.30 -4.32 0.93
N ASP A 191 -0.54 -3.37 1.34
CA ASP A 191 -0.20 -2.22 2.20
C ASP A 191 0.35 -2.67 3.55
N VAL A 192 -0.37 -3.58 4.22
CA VAL A 192 0.07 -4.16 5.50
C VAL A 192 1.39 -4.89 5.33
N ALA A 193 1.49 -5.76 4.32
CA ALA A 193 2.69 -6.53 4.08
C ALA A 193 3.90 -5.65 3.74
N ALA A 194 3.72 -4.61 2.92
CA ALA A 194 4.77 -3.67 2.56
C ALA A 194 5.30 -2.96 3.81
N THR A 195 4.39 -2.48 4.67
CA THR A 195 4.74 -1.86 5.95
C THR A 195 5.53 -2.81 6.86
N LEU A 196 5.07 -4.06 7.02
CA LEU A 196 5.74 -5.02 7.89
C LEU A 196 7.08 -5.52 7.36
N ILE A 197 7.21 -5.68 6.03
CA ILE A 197 8.47 -6.05 5.39
C ILE A 197 9.45 -4.87 5.46
N ALA A 198 9.00 -3.64 5.20
CA ALA A 198 9.83 -2.45 5.36
C ALA A 198 10.36 -2.31 6.80
N ASN A 199 9.50 -2.58 7.78
CA ASN A 199 9.89 -2.60 9.20
C ASN A 199 10.87 -3.74 9.54
N ALA A 200 10.87 -4.84 8.78
CA ALA A 200 11.82 -5.94 8.95
C ALA A 200 13.17 -5.70 8.27
N VAL A 201 13.26 -4.74 7.33
CA VAL A 201 14.56 -4.24 6.83
C VAL A 201 15.15 -3.34 7.90
N ASP A 202 15.86 -3.94 8.84
CA ASP A 202 16.37 -3.25 10.02
C ASP A 202 17.70 -3.85 10.50
N LEU A 203 18.45 -3.08 11.30
CA LEU A 203 19.59 -3.56 12.06
C LEU A 203 19.81 -2.72 13.32
N ASP A 204 20.43 -3.33 14.33
CA ASP A 204 20.94 -2.60 15.49
C ASP A 204 22.28 -1.93 15.13
N SER A 205 22.27 -0.61 14.96
CA SER A 205 23.45 0.15 14.56
C SER A 205 23.37 1.60 15.06
N PRO A 206 24.49 2.19 15.51
CA PRO A 206 24.53 3.60 15.90
C PRO A 206 24.26 4.55 14.73
N ALA A 207 24.32 4.07 13.49
CA ALA A 207 23.92 4.85 12.32
C ALA A 207 22.40 5.09 12.26
N VAL A 208 21.58 4.27 12.94
CA VAL A 208 20.13 4.41 12.95
C VAL A 208 19.71 5.25 14.15
N ARG A 209 19.18 6.44 13.89
CA ARG A 209 18.61 7.31 14.93
C ARG A 209 17.12 7.05 15.04
N ARG A 210 16.65 6.89 16.27
CA ARG A 210 15.26 6.54 16.57
C ARG A 210 14.65 7.45 17.62
N ALA A 211 13.34 7.65 17.53
CA ALA A 211 12.54 8.34 18.55
C ALA A 211 11.21 7.61 18.72
N PRO A 212 10.55 7.69 19.89
CA PRO A 212 9.19 7.19 20.06
C PRO A 212 8.23 7.88 19.08
N ALA A 213 7.36 7.15 18.41
CA ALA A 213 6.39 7.72 17.47
C ALA A 213 5.53 8.83 18.12
N VAL A 214 5.09 8.60 19.36
CA VAL A 214 4.31 9.56 20.18
C VAL A 214 5.05 10.89 20.45
N SER A 215 6.39 10.92 20.35
CA SER A 215 7.17 12.17 20.48
C SER A 215 7.16 13.02 19.20
N LEU A 216 6.82 12.41 18.07
CA LEU A 216 6.72 13.08 16.76
C LEU A 216 5.26 13.41 16.42
N ASP A 217 4.35 12.49 16.72
CA ASP A 217 2.91 12.64 16.57
C ASP A 217 2.22 12.04 17.81
N PRO A 218 1.67 12.88 18.72
CA PRO A 218 0.96 12.42 19.91
C PRO A 218 -0.20 11.47 19.64
N ASP A 219 -0.74 11.49 18.43
CA ASP A 219 -1.89 10.71 17.98
C ASP A 219 -1.49 9.40 17.27
N SER A 220 -0.19 9.10 17.18
CA SER A 220 0.31 7.92 16.46
C SER A 220 -0.20 6.61 17.07
N ASP A 221 -0.71 5.72 16.21
CA ASP A 221 -1.12 4.36 16.56
C ASP A 221 0.07 3.46 16.99
N LEU A 222 1.29 3.87 16.65
CA LEU A 222 2.53 3.20 17.06
C LEU A 222 2.90 3.52 18.53
N GLY A 223 2.34 4.57 19.12
CA GLY A 223 2.57 4.96 20.52
C GLY A 223 4.06 5.13 20.86
N GLY A 224 4.52 4.46 21.91
CA GLY A 224 5.92 4.54 22.38
C GLY A 224 6.94 3.81 21.50
N ARG A 225 6.53 3.17 20.41
CA ARG A 225 7.44 2.40 19.54
C ARG A 225 8.46 3.31 18.86
N LEU A 226 9.68 2.82 18.76
CA LEU A 226 10.78 3.54 18.13
C LEU A 226 10.65 3.51 16.61
N VAL A 227 10.60 4.70 16.01
CA VAL A 227 10.57 4.90 14.56
C VAL A 227 11.87 5.55 14.11
N THR A 228 12.27 5.29 12.87
CA THR A 228 13.50 5.81 12.30
C THR A 228 13.35 7.30 11.98
N VAL A 229 14.18 8.14 12.61
CA VAL A 229 14.22 9.60 12.40
C VAL A 229 15.50 10.07 11.70
N GLY A 230 16.44 9.15 11.46
CA GLY A 230 17.62 9.43 10.66
C GLY A 230 18.44 8.19 10.41
N LEU A 231 19.12 8.17 9.28
CA LEU A 231 20.04 7.11 8.90
C LEU A 231 21.38 7.74 8.48
N GLY A 232 22.44 7.40 9.21
CA GLY A 232 23.82 7.70 8.84
C GLY A 232 24.34 6.75 7.75
N PRO A 233 25.59 6.91 7.32
CA PRO A 233 26.20 6.00 6.35
C PRO A 233 26.26 4.57 6.92
N LEU A 234 25.95 3.60 6.04
CA LEU A 234 26.04 2.17 6.33
C LEU A 234 27.16 1.55 5.50
N THR A 235 27.78 0.49 6.02
CA THR A 235 28.66 -0.36 5.22
C THR A 235 27.85 -1.30 4.32
N ASP A 236 28.44 -1.80 3.25
CA ASP A 236 27.80 -2.78 2.35
C ASP A 236 27.32 -4.03 3.11
N GLY A 237 28.07 -4.46 4.12
CA GLY A 237 27.68 -5.58 4.99
C GLY A 237 26.43 -5.28 5.82
N GLN A 238 26.29 -4.06 6.33
CA GLN A 238 25.09 -3.64 7.07
C GLN A 238 23.87 -3.54 6.15
N VAL A 239 24.05 -3.00 4.94
CA VAL A 239 22.99 -2.93 3.92
C VAL A 239 22.53 -4.35 3.56
N ALA A 240 23.46 -5.26 3.28
CA ALA A 240 23.16 -6.64 2.94
C ALA A 240 22.44 -7.37 4.09
N ALA A 241 22.85 -7.16 5.34
CA ALA A 241 22.22 -7.77 6.51
C ALA A 241 20.78 -7.29 6.72
N ALA A 242 20.53 -5.98 6.64
CA ALA A 242 19.18 -5.43 6.76
C ALA A 242 18.25 -5.91 5.64
N LEU A 243 18.72 -5.90 4.39
CA LEU A 243 17.95 -6.42 3.26
C LEU A 243 17.67 -7.93 3.39
N ALA A 244 18.61 -8.71 3.93
CA ALA A 244 18.40 -10.13 4.19
C ALA A 244 17.30 -10.36 5.23
N ALA A 245 17.25 -9.57 6.30
CA ALA A 245 16.19 -9.66 7.32
C ALA A 245 14.80 -9.35 6.73
N GLY A 246 14.69 -8.32 5.90
CA GLY A 246 13.45 -8.01 5.17
C GLY A 246 13.07 -9.11 4.18
N LEU A 247 14.03 -9.67 3.45
CA LEU A 247 13.79 -10.75 2.48
C LEU A 247 13.26 -12.02 3.16
N VAL A 248 13.82 -12.40 4.31
CA VAL A 248 13.31 -13.52 5.12
C VAL A 248 11.83 -13.30 5.49
N ARG A 249 11.45 -12.07 5.85
CA ARG A 249 10.04 -11.75 6.13
C ARG A 249 9.15 -11.87 4.89
N ALA A 250 9.60 -11.33 3.76
CA ALA A 250 8.87 -11.40 2.51
C ALA A 250 8.66 -12.86 2.05
N GLU A 251 9.67 -13.70 2.20
CA GLU A 251 9.59 -15.12 1.86
C GLU A 251 8.65 -15.89 2.78
N ALA A 252 8.63 -15.58 4.08
CA ALA A 252 7.65 -16.16 5.00
C ALA A 252 6.20 -15.84 4.59
N TYR A 253 5.90 -14.56 4.32
CA TYR A 253 4.57 -14.16 3.86
C TYR A 253 4.18 -14.77 2.51
N ARG A 254 5.16 -14.96 1.61
CA ARG A 254 4.91 -15.64 0.34
C ARG A 254 4.65 -17.14 0.54
N ALA A 255 5.39 -17.79 1.43
CA ALA A 255 5.20 -19.21 1.76
C ALA A 255 3.81 -19.46 2.39
N GLU A 256 3.31 -18.50 3.15
CA GLU A 256 1.94 -18.50 3.71
C GLU A 256 0.86 -18.09 2.68
N GLY A 257 1.26 -17.69 1.47
CA GLY A 257 0.34 -17.27 0.41
C GLY A 257 -0.30 -15.90 0.62
N LEU A 258 0.21 -15.09 1.55
CA LEU A 258 -0.29 -13.74 1.85
C LEU A 258 0.10 -12.73 0.77
N ILE A 259 1.28 -12.91 0.18
CA ILE A 259 1.77 -12.08 -0.93
C ILE A 259 2.21 -12.94 -2.11
N LEU A 260 2.25 -12.33 -3.30
CA LEU A 260 2.71 -12.95 -4.53
C LEU A 260 4.21 -12.68 -4.75
N GLY A 261 4.67 -11.48 -4.38
CA GLY A 261 6.07 -11.10 -4.49
C GLY A 261 6.37 -9.78 -3.81
N ALA A 262 7.65 -9.47 -3.67
CA ALA A 262 8.14 -8.22 -3.11
C ALA A 262 9.49 -7.81 -3.71
N ALA A 263 9.74 -6.50 -3.78
CA ALA A 263 11.05 -5.90 -4.03
C ALA A 263 11.39 -4.97 -2.87
N LEU A 264 12.63 -5.03 -2.37
CA LEU A 264 13.12 -4.29 -1.22
C LEU A 264 14.37 -3.52 -1.65
N ARG A 265 14.43 -2.22 -1.31
CA ARG A 265 15.54 -1.34 -1.65
C ARG A 265 16.14 -0.68 -0.40
N LEU A 266 17.46 -0.64 -0.35
CA LEU A 266 18.23 0.15 0.62
C LEU A 266 19.53 0.64 -0.04
N GLY A 267 19.65 1.95 -0.25
CA GLY A 267 20.74 2.55 -1.00
C GLY A 267 20.68 2.20 -2.48
N SER A 268 21.79 1.68 -3.01
CA SER A 268 21.88 1.13 -4.37
C SER A 268 21.37 -0.31 -4.47
N ASP A 269 21.20 -0.99 -3.33
CA ASP A 269 20.99 -2.43 -3.30
C ASP A 269 19.50 -2.78 -3.34
N VAL A 270 19.20 -3.80 -4.13
CA VAL A 270 17.85 -4.36 -4.27
C VAL A 270 17.88 -5.86 -3.97
N ARG A 271 16.84 -6.34 -3.30
CA ARG A 271 16.50 -7.77 -3.17
C ARG A 271 15.05 -7.96 -3.59
N ALA A 272 14.74 -9.12 -4.15
CA ALA A 272 13.39 -9.40 -4.63
C ALA A 272 13.04 -10.87 -4.46
N THR A 273 11.75 -11.15 -4.37
CA THR A 273 11.21 -12.50 -4.27
C THR A 273 9.87 -12.55 -5.00
N GLY A 274 9.60 -13.59 -5.80
CA GLY A 274 8.29 -13.80 -6.44
C GLY A 274 8.01 -12.91 -7.66
N LEU A 275 8.97 -12.10 -8.08
CA LEU A 275 8.85 -11.20 -9.24
C LEU A 275 9.37 -11.81 -10.56
N ALA A 276 10.09 -12.95 -10.49
CA ALA A 276 10.72 -13.60 -11.65
C ALA A 276 9.75 -14.32 -12.61
N ALA A 277 8.44 -14.32 -12.33
CA ALA A 277 7.42 -14.99 -13.13
C ALA A 277 6.55 -14.03 -13.96
N LEU A 278 6.86 -12.74 -13.98
CA LEU A 278 6.03 -11.75 -14.65
C LEU A 278 6.64 -11.43 -16.01
N PRO A 279 5.87 -11.50 -17.11
CA PRO A 279 6.41 -11.26 -18.45
C PRO A 279 7.04 -9.88 -18.49
N ALA A 280 8.27 -9.83 -19.03
CA ALA A 280 8.93 -8.57 -19.35
C ALA A 280 8.00 -7.74 -20.27
N PRO A 281 8.05 -6.40 -20.19
CA PRO A 281 7.16 -5.50 -20.91
C PRO A 281 7.06 -5.78 -22.42
#